data_AF-A0A9P6WYC5-F1
#
_entry.id   AF-A0A9P6WYC5-F1
#
_cell.length_a   1.000
_cell.length_b   1.000
_cell.length_c   1.000
_cell.angle_alpha   90.00
_cell.angle_beta   90.00
_cell.angle_gamma   90.00
#
_symmetry.space_group_name_H-M   'P 1'
#
loop_
_entity.id
_entity.type
_entity.pdbx_description
1 polymer ?
#
loop_
_entity_poly.entity_id
_entity_poly.type
_entity_poly.pdbx_seq_one_letter_code
_entity_poly.pdbx_strand_id
1 'polypeptide(L)'
;MTSPLDSRPTFRRGSQSSNIDYIFASPSLHSQSSDPSIDFIEQSWTDHALLSISLKMCSSTQGPGLWRMNPNLFKNHAFVDRLTQQLERFASSLPPSLTDPQVHWEFLKTSVQQTAKSFGRRHVQWRAQQLRLLQRKRNRILREHMNHDMLPLLLEIIERQIGALQ
;
A
#
# COMPACT_ATOMS: atom_id res chain seq x y z
N MET A 1 -15.76 -16.76 -21.52
CA MET A 1 -14.42 -16.15 -21.55
C MET A 1 -13.93 -16.13 -20.12
N THR A 2 -12.93 -16.94 -19.78
CA THR A 2 -12.31 -16.95 -18.45
C THR A 2 -11.58 -15.63 -18.22
N SER A 3 -11.69 -15.08 -17.01
CA SER A 3 -11.04 -13.83 -16.64
C SER A 3 -9.52 -14.04 -16.66
N PRO A 4 -8.69 -13.06 -17.08
CA PRO A 4 -7.23 -13.18 -17.05
C PRO A 4 -6.65 -13.53 -15.66
N LEU A 5 -7.42 -13.31 -14.59
CA LEU A 5 -7.09 -13.66 -13.21
C LEU A 5 -7.20 -15.16 -12.92
N ASP A 6 -8.01 -15.91 -13.67
CA ASP A 6 -8.29 -17.34 -13.42
C ASP A 6 -7.03 -18.23 -13.58
N SER A 7 -5.97 -17.69 -14.19
CA SER A 7 -4.69 -18.38 -14.40
C SER A 7 -3.70 -18.27 -13.24
N ARG A 8 -3.99 -17.46 -12.21
CA ARG A 8 -3.06 -17.24 -11.08
C ARG A 8 -3.44 -18.10 -9.88
N PRO A 9 -2.49 -18.85 -9.28
CA PRO A 9 -2.77 -19.67 -8.11
C PRO A 9 -3.12 -18.80 -6.89
N THR A 10 -4.16 -19.18 -6.15
CA THR A 10 -4.49 -18.55 -4.86
C THR A 10 -3.73 -19.16 -3.69
N PHE A 11 -3.19 -20.36 -3.85
CA PHE A 11 -2.38 -21.07 -2.87
C PHE A 11 -1.10 -21.60 -3.53
N ARG A 12 0.04 -21.47 -2.86
CA ARG A 12 1.31 -22.03 -3.33
C ARG A 12 2.24 -22.45 -2.20
N ARG A 13 2.62 -23.73 -2.20
CA ARG A 13 3.61 -24.28 -1.25
C ARG A 13 4.68 -25.05 -2.02
N GLY A 14 5.90 -24.50 -2.05
CA GLY A 14 6.99 -25.08 -2.84
C GLY A 14 6.63 -25.16 -4.33
N SER A 15 6.64 -26.37 -4.88
CA SER A 15 6.27 -26.67 -6.28
C SER A 15 4.77 -26.89 -6.49
N GLN A 16 3.97 -26.98 -5.43
CA GLN A 16 2.52 -27.19 -5.53
C GLN A 16 1.77 -25.87 -5.58
N SER A 17 0.75 -25.78 -6.43
CA SER A 17 -0.10 -24.60 -6.54
C SER A 17 -1.55 -24.98 -6.86
N SER A 18 -2.51 -24.30 -6.24
CA SER A 18 -3.95 -24.55 -6.44
C SER A 18 -4.79 -23.28 -6.28
N ASN A 19 -6.05 -23.34 -6.73
CA ASN A 19 -7.06 -22.30 -6.54
C ASN A 19 -8.11 -22.79 -5.55
N ILE A 20 -7.98 -22.37 -4.29
CA ILE A 20 -8.85 -22.84 -3.19
C ILE A 20 -9.57 -21.69 -2.46
N ASP A 21 -9.28 -20.44 -2.82
CA ASP A 21 -9.85 -19.25 -2.22
C ASP A 21 -10.83 -18.58 -3.17
N TYR A 22 -12.04 -18.26 -2.69
CA TYR A 22 -13.13 -17.74 -3.50
C TYR A 22 -13.84 -16.58 -2.80
N ILE A 23 -14.24 -15.57 -3.56
CA ILE A 23 -15.11 -14.49 -3.09
C ILE A 23 -16.44 -14.59 -3.85
N PHE A 24 -17.51 -14.89 -3.12
CA PHE A 24 -18.87 -14.90 -3.64
C PHE A 24 -19.59 -13.59 -3.31
N ALA A 25 -20.38 -13.08 -4.25
CA ALA A 25 -21.18 -11.87 -4.06
C ALA A 25 -22.60 -12.09 -4.60
N SER A 26 -23.59 -11.48 -3.95
CA SER A 26 -24.95 -11.41 -4.51
C SER A 26 -24.94 -10.58 -5.80
N PRO A 27 -25.94 -10.74 -6.70
CA PRO A 27 -26.02 -9.93 -7.91
C PRO A 27 -25.98 -8.42 -7.66
N SER A 28 -26.60 -7.96 -6.56
CA SER A 28 -26.62 -6.55 -6.16
C SER A 28 -25.28 -6.01 -5.65
N LEU A 29 -24.47 -6.85 -5.01
CA LEU A 29 -23.11 -6.49 -4.60
C LEU A 29 -22.12 -6.64 -5.75
N HIS A 30 -22.34 -7.60 -6.64
CA HIS A 30 -21.49 -7.80 -7.81
C HIS A 30 -21.51 -6.59 -8.74
N SER A 31 -22.67 -5.96 -8.96
CA SER A 31 -22.76 -4.71 -9.74
C SER A 31 -22.05 -3.52 -9.08
N GLN A 32 -21.78 -3.58 -7.78
CA GLN A 32 -21.04 -2.58 -7.00
C GLN A 32 -19.57 -2.96 -6.79
N SER A 33 -19.18 -4.16 -7.23
CA SER A 33 -17.80 -4.66 -7.15
C SER A 33 -16.99 -4.20 -8.36
N SER A 34 -15.73 -3.88 -8.11
CA SER A 34 -14.77 -3.44 -9.12
C SER A 34 -13.37 -3.90 -8.74
N ASP A 35 -12.48 -3.89 -9.73
CA ASP A 35 -11.04 -4.12 -9.56
C ASP A 35 -10.66 -5.37 -8.77
N PRO A 36 -11.09 -6.59 -9.20
CA PRO A 36 -10.62 -7.81 -8.57
C PRO A 36 -9.10 -7.95 -8.74
N SER A 37 -8.39 -8.34 -7.68
CA SER A 37 -6.96 -8.64 -7.74
C SER A 37 -6.59 -9.90 -6.94
N ILE A 38 -5.51 -10.53 -7.39
CA ILE A 38 -4.83 -11.64 -6.71
C ILE A 38 -3.37 -11.20 -6.59
N ASP A 39 -2.95 -10.92 -5.37
CA ASP A 39 -1.63 -10.39 -5.06
C ASP A 39 -0.86 -11.36 -4.16
N PHE A 40 0.42 -11.58 -4.47
CA PHE A 40 1.30 -12.37 -3.63
C PHE A 40 1.54 -11.68 -2.28
N ILE A 41 1.49 -12.45 -1.19
CA ILE A 41 1.91 -12.04 0.15
C ILE A 41 3.17 -12.81 0.52
N GLU A 42 4.08 -12.16 1.27
CA GLU A 42 5.31 -12.77 1.76
C GLU A 42 5.06 -14.15 2.39
N GLN A 43 5.84 -15.15 1.95
CA GLN A 43 5.65 -16.56 2.30
C GLN A 43 5.89 -16.83 3.79
N SER A 44 6.69 -15.99 4.45
CA SER A 44 6.86 -16.07 5.90
C SER A 44 5.57 -15.81 6.68
N TRP A 45 4.57 -15.16 6.06
CA TRP A 45 3.29 -14.84 6.69
C TRP A 45 2.20 -15.83 6.31
N THR A 46 2.15 -16.24 5.03
CA THR A 46 1.15 -17.17 4.51
C THR A 46 1.57 -17.77 3.18
N ASP A 47 1.12 -19.00 2.90
CA ASP A 47 1.21 -19.67 1.59
C ASP A 47 0.02 -19.35 0.66
N HIS A 48 -0.87 -18.44 1.09
CA HIS A 48 -1.99 -17.94 0.29
C HIS A 48 -1.70 -16.58 -0.35
N ALA A 49 -2.31 -16.34 -1.51
CA ALA A 49 -2.38 -15.04 -2.14
C ALA A 49 -3.52 -14.22 -1.53
N LEU A 50 -3.36 -12.90 -1.47
CA LEU A 50 -4.41 -11.98 -1.08
C LEU A 50 -5.37 -11.77 -2.25
N LEU A 51 -6.63 -12.17 -2.05
CA LEU A 51 -7.73 -11.84 -2.95
C LEU A 51 -8.36 -10.53 -2.49
N SER A 52 -8.57 -9.60 -3.41
CA SER A 52 -9.18 -8.30 -3.12
C SER A 52 -10.24 -7.95 -4.14
N ILE A 53 -11.31 -7.31 -3.68
CA ILE A 53 -12.33 -6.65 -4.50
C ILE A 53 -12.61 -5.27 -3.90
N SER A 54 -12.95 -4.29 -4.74
CA SER A 54 -13.37 -2.97 -4.29
C SER A 54 -14.89 -2.85 -4.38
N LEU A 55 -15.54 -2.59 -3.24
CA LEU A 55 -16.98 -2.35 -3.19
C LEU A 55 -17.27 -0.86 -3.08
N LYS A 56 -18.04 -0.33 -4.02
CA LYS A 56 -18.48 1.07 -3.97
C LYS A 56 -19.76 1.18 -3.14
N MET A 57 -19.60 1.43 -1.85
CA MET A 57 -20.73 1.69 -0.96
C MET A 57 -21.12 3.17 -1.03
N CYS A 58 -22.28 3.49 -1.62
CA CYS A 58 -22.80 4.86 -1.63
C CYS A 58 -23.39 5.18 -0.26
N SER A 59 -22.66 5.91 0.59
CA SER A 59 -23.20 6.58 1.78
C SER A 59 -23.09 8.09 1.59
N SER A 60 -24.23 8.77 1.61
CA SER A 60 -24.33 10.23 1.39
C SER A 60 -23.99 11.07 2.61
N THR A 61 -23.72 10.46 3.77
CA THR A 61 -23.71 11.16 5.07
C THR A 61 -22.43 11.01 5.89
N GLN A 62 -21.32 10.55 5.30
CA GLN A 62 -20.05 10.48 6.02
C GLN A 62 -19.35 11.84 6.06
N GLY A 63 -19.23 12.41 7.26
CA GLY A 63 -18.39 13.59 7.49
C GLY A 63 -16.89 13.28 7.28
N PRO A 64 -16.03 14.31 7.19
CA PRO A 64 -14.61 14.15 6.82
C PRO A 64 -13.76 13.38 7.84
N GLY A 65 -14.32 13.03 9.01
CA GLY A 65 -13.60 12.38 10.11
C GLY A 65 -12.54 13.27 10.77
N LEU A 66 -12.06 12.85 11.94
CA LEU A 66 -10.89 13.49 12.57
C LEU A 66 -9.62 12.92 11.95
N TRP A 67 -8.74 13.79 11.46
CA TRP A 67 -7.44 13.35 10.98
C TRP A 67 -6.55 12.90 12.14
N ARG A 68 -5.94 11.72 11.99
CA ARG A 68 -4.91 11.20 12.89
C ARG A 68 -3.64 10.92 12.10
N MET A 69 -2.50 11.34 12.62
CA MET A 69 -1.21 11.04 12.02
C MET A 69 -0.88 9.56 12.20
N ASN A 70 -0.27 8.93 11.20
CA ASN A 70 0.30 7.59 11.34
C ASN A 70 1.62 7.66 12.13
N PRO A 71 1.71 7.12 13.36
CA PRO A 71 2.93 7.20 14.17
C PRO A 71 4.11 6.44 13.57
N ASN A 72 3.86 5.46 12.70
CA ASN A 72 4.93 4.71 12.05
C ASN A 72 5.77 5.55 11.08
N LEU A 73 5.31 6.76 10.71
CA LEU A 73 6.14 7.68 9.91
C LEU A 73 7.46 8.01 10.61
N PHE A 74 7.49 8.06 11.94
CA PHE A 74 8.72 8.33 12.70
C PHE A 74 9.77 7.22 12.62
N LYS A 75 9.41 6.02 12.15
CA LYS A 75 10.36 4.93 11.89
C LYS A 75 11.09 5.10 10.54
N ASN A 76 10.64 6.02 9.70
CA ASN A 76 11.25 6.29 8.40
C ASN A 76 12.20 7.48 8.52
N HIS A 77 13.51 7.23 8.40
CA HIS A 77 14.53 8.28 8.50
C HIS A 77 14.30 9.43 7.52
N ALA A 78 13.91 9.15 6.27
CA ALA A 78 13.63 10.21 5.29
C ALA A 78 12.42 11.09 5.68
N PHE A 79 11.45 10.54 6.42
CA PHE A 79 10.37 11.36 7.00
C PHE A 79 10.91 12.25 8.11
N VAL A 80 11.70 11.68 9.03
CA VAL A 80 12.27 12.41 10.16
C VAL A 80 13.15 13.56 9.65
N ASP A 81 14.05 13.31 8.71
CA ASP A 81 14.92 14.33 8.12
C ASP A 81 14.11 15.46 7.47
N ARG A 82 13.07 15.08 6.71
CA ARG A 82 12.19 16.07 6.07
C ARG A 82 11.42 16.88 7.11
N LEU A 83 10.92 16.26 8.18
CA LEU A 83 10.21 16.95 9.24
C LEU A 83 11.15 17.92 9.96
N THR A 84 12.36 17.50 10.33
CA THR A 84 13.38 18.35 10.95
C THR A 84 13.68 19.58 10.10
N GLN A 85 13.95 19.41 8.81
CA GLN A 85 14.19 20.55 7.90
C GLN A 85 12.99 21.49 7.80
N GLN A 86 11.75 20.96 7.82
CA GLN A 86 10.56 21.81 7.81
C GLN A 86 10.41 22.58 9.12
N LEU A 87 10.74 21.97 10.25
CA LEU A 87 10.69 22.62 11.56
C LEU A 87 11.74 23.74 11.70
N GLU A 88 12.95 23.53 11.21
CA GLU A 88 14.01 24.56 11.18
C GLU A 88 13.61 25.76 10.31
N ARG A 89 13.05 25.48 9.12
CA ARG A 89 12.52 26.53 8.24
C ARG A 89 11.35 27.26 8.88
N PHE A 90 10.44 26.52 9.52
CA PHE A 90 9.32 27.09 10.24
C PHE A 90 9.80 28.05 11.33
N ALA A 91 10.72 27.60 12.20
CA ALA A 91 11.29 28.42 13.27
C ALA A 91 11.95 29.69 12.74
N SER A 92 12.67 29.60 11.62
CA SER A 92 13.31 30.75 10.96
C SER A 92 12.32 31.71 10.29
N SER A 93 11.11 31.24 9.97
CA SER A 93 10.07 32.02 9.29
C SER A 93 9.09 32.72 10.22
N LEU A 94 9.20 32.50 11.54
CA LEU A 94 8.28 33.08 12.51
C LEU A 94 8.47 34.61 12.59
N PRO A 95 7.37 35.39 12.45
CA PRO A 95 7.46 36.83 12.58
C PRO A 95 7.85 37.21 14.02
N PRO A 96 8.80 38.15 14.22
CA PRO A 96 9.14 38.63 15.56
C PRO A 96 7.97 39.28 16.32
N SER A 97 6.97 39.75 15.57
CA SER A 97 5.76 40.39 16.09
C SER A 97 4.70 39.40 16.59
N LEU A 98 4.86 38.10 16.33
CA LEU A 98 3.94 37.08 16.81
C LEU A 98 4.34 36.71 18.24
N THR A 99 3.57 37.18 19.22
CA THR A 99 3.86 36.99 20.65
C THR A 99 2.93 35.96 21.31
N ASP A 100 1.82 35.61 20.67
CA ASP A 100 0.85 34.66 21.21
C ASP A 100 1.35 33.20 21.06
N PRO A 101 1.67 32.51 22.19
CA PRO A 101 2.13 31.13 22.17
C PRO A 101 1.10 30.15 21.58
N GLN A 102 -0.19 30.44 21.70
CA GLN A 102 -1.24 29.58 21.16
C GLN A 102 -1.20 29.58 19.63
N VAL A 103 -1.03 30.75 19.03
CA VAL A 103 -0.94 30.89 17.57
C VAL A 103 0.34 30.22 17.05
N HIS A 104 1.45 30.31 17.77
CA HIS A 104 2.67 29.54 17.45
C HIS A 104 2.39 28.04 17.39
N TRP A 105 1.67 27.53 18.39
CA TRP A 105 1.36 26.11 18.49
C TRP A 105 0.44 25.63 17.35
N GLU A 106 -0.56 26.42 16.97
CA GLU A 106 -1.46 26.07 15.85
C GLU A 106 -0.74 26.07 14.51
N PHE A 107 0.17 27.02 14.26
CA PHE A 107 0.98 27.01 13.04
C PHE A 107 1.94 25.83 12.99
N LEU A 108 2.58 25.50 14.12
CA LEU A 108 3.45 24.34 14.22
C LEU A 108 2.69 23.04 13.92
N LYS A 109 1.53 22.83 14.58
CA LYS A 109 0.67 21.67 14.31
C LYS A 109 0.31 21.57 12.83
N THR A 110 -0.05 22.70 12.21
CA THR A 110 -0.42 22.76 10.81
C THR A 110 0.75 22.36 9.91
N SER A 111 1.96 22.87 10.18
CA SER A 111 3.18 22.52 9.45
C SER A 111 3.52 21.03 9.55
N VAL A 112 3.46 20.47 10.76
CA VAL A 112 3.67 19.02 11.01
C VAL A 112 2.62 18.20 10.27
N GLN A 113 1.34 18.58 10.37
CA GLN A 113 0.24 17.87 9.71
C GLN A 113 0.39 17.89 8.18
N GLN A 114 0.71 19.03 7.58
CA GLN A 114 0.92 19.15 6.14
C GLN A 114 2.12 18.31 5.67
N THR A 115 3.21 18.32 6.43
CA THR A 115 4.40 17.50 6.16
C THR A 115 4.06 16.02 6.21
N ALA A 116 3.41 15.56 7.28
CA ALA A 116 2.96 14.17 7.45
C ALA A 116 1.99 13.74 6.34
N LYS A 117 0.99 14.56 6.01
CA LYS A 117 0.03 14.27 4.92
C LYS A 117 0.72 14.19 3.56
N SER A 118 1.63 15.11 3.25
CA SER A 118 2.30 15.14 1.94
C SER A 118 3.29 13.98 1.80
N PHE A 119 4.08 13.69 2.84
CA PHE A 119 5.00 12.56 2.85
C PHE A 119 4.24 11.25 2.82
N GLY A 120 3.24 11.07 3.69
CA GLY A 120 2.43 9.86 3.76
C GLY A 120 1.74 9.54 2.44
N ARG A 121 1.11 10.52 1.78
CA ARG A 121 0.50 10.32 0.45
C ARG A 121 1.52 9.88 -0.59
N ARG A 122 2.68 10.54 -0.66
CA ARG A 122 3.74 10.19 -1.61
C ARG A 122 4.32 8.81 -1.33
N HIS A 123 4.57 8.48 -0.06
CA HIS A 123 5.12 7.19 0.35
C HIS A 123 4.13 6.05 0.06
N VAL A 124 2.84 6.23 0.38
CA VAL A 124 1.79 5.26 0.05
C VAL A 124 1.67 5.08 -1.45
N GLN A 125 1.67 6.17 -2.23
CA GLN A 125 1.62 6.10 -3.68
C GLN A 125 2.85 5.38 -4.26
N TRP A 126 4.06 5.73 -3.82
CA TRP A 126 5.30 5.08 -4.23
C TRP A 126 5.26 3.59 -3.91
N ARG A 127 4.94 3.23 -2.65
CA ARG A 127 4.84 1.84 -2.19
C ARG A 127 3.83 1.05 -3.04
N ALA A 128 2.65 1.61 -3.27
CA ALA A 128 1.61 0.97 -4.09
C ALA A 128 2.06 0.78 -5.56
N GLN A 129 2.78 1.75 -6.13
CA GLN A 129 3.33 1.62 -7.48
C GLN A 129 4.42 0.55 -7.55
N GLN A 130 5.35 0.53 -6.60
CA GLN A 130 6.41 -0.48 -6.54
C GLN A 130 5.84 -1.89 -6.36
N LEU A 131 4.91 -2.07 -5.42
CA LEU A 131 4.21 -3.34 -5.23
C LEU A 131 3.50 -3.77 -6.52
N ARG A 132 2.76 -2.88 -7.18
CA ARG A 132 2.07 -3.19 -8.44
C ARG A 132 3.04 -3.65 -9.53
N LEU A 133 4.20 -3.01 -9.67
CA LEU A 133 5.21 -3.38 -10.66
C LEU A 133 5.82 -4.75 -10.35
N LEU A 134 6.17 -5.00 -9.08
CA LEU A 134 6.74 -6.28 -8.65
C LEU A 134 5.73 -7.42 -8.78
N GLN A 135 4.47 -7.21 -8.40
CA GLN A 135 3.38 -8.18 -8.60
C GLN A 135 3.18 -8.49 -10.08
N ARG A 136 3.18 -7.48 -10.96
CA ARG A 136 3.11 -7.70 -12.41
C ARG A 136 4.29 -8.50 -12.93
N LYS A 137 5.50 -8.20 -12.47
CA LYS A 137 6.72 -8.92 -12.86
C LYS A 137 6.66 -10.38 -12.40
N ARG A 138 6.24 -10.63 -11.16
CA ARG A 138 6.00 -11.97 -10.60
C ARG A 138 5.00 -12.75 -11.46
N ASN A 139 3.85 -12.15 -11.75
CA ASN A 139 2.79 -12.75 -12.55
C ASN A 139 3.19 -12.97 -14.02
N ARG A 140 4.13 -12.18 -14.55
CA ARG A 140 4.73 -12.43 -15.86
C ARG A 140 5.61 -13.68 -15.84
N ILE A 141 6.48 -13.80 -14.84
CA ILE A 141 7.37 -14.97 -14.68
C ILE A 141 6.56 -16.26 -14.53
N LEU A 142 5.51 -16.25 -13.71
CA LEU A 142 4.62 -17.41 -13.55
C LEU A 142 4.00 -17.87 -14.88
N ARG A 143 3.64 -16.93 -15.76
CA ARG A 143 3.04 -17.25 -17.07
C ARG A 143 4.06 -17.73 -18.09
N GLU A 144 5.25 -17.14 -18.10
CA GLU A 144 6.28 -17.39 -19.13
C GLU A 144 7.17 -18.60 -18.79
N HIS A 145 7.35 -18.93 -17.51
CA HIS A 145 8.35 -19.92 -17.06
C HIS A 145 7.73 -21.05 -16.23
N MET A 146 6.44 -21.33 -16.39
CA MET A 146 5.66 -22.26 -15.55
C MET A 146 6.27 -23.67 -15.43
N ASN A 147 7.03 -24.11 -16.45
CA ASN A 147 7.64 -25.44 -16.54
C ASN A 147 9.18 -25.43 -16.51
N HIS A 148 9.79 -24.34 -16.04
CA HIS A 148 11.25 -24.19 -16.04
C HIS A 148 11.82 -24.45 -14.64
N ASP A 149 12.89 -25.24 -14.57
CA ASP A 149 13.59 -25.54 -13.29
C ASP A 149 14.12 -24.30 -12.54
N MET A 150 14.23 -23.17 -13.24
CA MET A 150 14.72 -21.89 -12.71
C MET A 150 13.59 -21.02 -12.13
N LEU A 151 12.33 -21.42 -12.29
CA LEU A 151 11.16 -20.69 -11.79
C LEU A 151 11.26 -20.35 -10.30
N PRO A 152 11.66 -21.27 -9.38
CA PRO A 152 11.78 -20.97 -7.97
C PRO A 152 12.79 -19.85 -7.70
N LEU A 153 13.97 -19.92 -8.33
CA LEU A 153 15.06 -18.94 -8.18
C LEU A 153 14.64 -17.55 -8.67
N LEU A 154 13.95 -17.48 -9.82
CA LEU A 154 13.47 -16.21 -10.38
C LEU A 154 12.38 -15.57 -9.52
N LEU A 155 11.50 -16.38 -8.93
CA LEU A 155 10.45 -15.89 -8.05
C LEU A 155 11.00 -15.42 -6.72
N GLU A 156 11.95 -16.15 -6.12
CA GLU A 156 12.50 -15.83 -4.79
C GLU A 156 13.01 -14.38 -4.71
N ILE A 157 13.72 -13.90 -5.74
CA ILE A 157 14.27 -12.54 -5.77
C ILE A 157 13.14 -11.50 -5.72
N ILE A 158 12.08 -11.69 -6.51
CA ILE A 158 10.97 -10.73 -6.59
C ILE A 158 10.07 -10.83 -5.37
N GLU A 159 9.81 -12.04 -4.88
CA GLU A 159 9.00 -12.28 -3.71
C GLU A 159 9.62 -11.64 -2.47
N ARG A 160 10.95 -11.75 -2.30
CA ARG A 160 11.68 -11.03 -1.24
C ARG A 160 11.55 -9.51 -1.36
N GLN A 161 11.56 -8.98 -2.58
CA GLN A 161 11.34 -7.54 -2.80
C GLN A 161 9.90 -7.12 -2.50
N ILE A 162 8.92 -7.98 -2.78
CA ILE A 162 7.52 -7.74 -2.43
C ILE A 162 7.37 -7.74 -0.90
N GLY A 163 7.93 -8.74 -0.21
CA GLY A 163 7.86 -8.82 1.26
C GLY A 163 8.53 -7.66 1.97
N ALA A 164 9.66 -7.15 1.46
CA ALA A 164 10.30 -5.96 1.99
C ALA A 164 9.42 -4.69 1.89
N LEU A 165 8.39 -4.70 1.04
CA LEU A 165 7.42 -3.62 0.86
C LEU A 165 6.05 -3.92 1.49
N GLN A 166 5.87 -5.06 2.17
CA GLN A 166 4.63 -5.46 2.86
C GLN A 166 4.74 -5.17 4.37
#